data_AF-A0A955QN07-F1
#
_entry.id   AF-A0A955QN07-F1
#
_cell.length_a   1.000
_cell.length_b   1.000
_cell.length_c   1.000
_cell.angle_alpha   90.00
_cell.angle_beta   90.00
_cell.angle_gamma   90.00
#
_symmetry.space_group_name_H-M   'P 1'
#
loop_
_entity.id
_entity.type
_entity.pdbx_description
1 polymer ?
#
loop_
_entity_poly.entity_id
_entity_poly.type
_entity_poly.pdbx_seq_one_letter_code
_entity_poly.pdbx_strand_id
1 'polypeptide(L)' 'FMKKVHTAVQDKNNDAAKTTLKEATSELHKAVTKGTLHRNTASRWISRLAARVNTV' A
#
# COMPACT_ATOMS: atom_id res chain seq x y z
N PHE A 1 -2.58 -5.83 -5.65
CA PHE A 1 -2.45 -5.12 -4.36
C PHE A 1 -2.60 -3.61 -4.51
N MET A 2 -1.78 -2.94 -5.31
CA MET A 2 -1.91 -1.49 -5.56
C MET A 2 -3.30 -1.05 -6.07
N LYS A 3 -3.92 -1.81 -6.98
CA LYS A 3 -5.28 -1.51 -7.49
C LYS A 3 -6.34 -1.56 -6.38
N LYS A 4 -6.25 -2.53 -5.45
CA LYS A 4 -7.19 -2.68 -4.33
C LYS A 4 -7.16 -1.49 -3.38
N VAL A 5 -5.96 -1.01 -3.03
CA VAL A 5 -5.81 0.19 -2.19
C VAL A 5 -6.34 1.43 -2.92
N HIS A 6 -6.14 1.51 -4.23
CA HIS A 6 -6.65 2.63 -5.02
C HIS A 6 -8.18 2.70 -5.07
N THR A 7 -8.84 1.54 -5.19
CA THR A 7 -10.30 1.44 -5.12
C THR A 7 -10.83 1.78 -3.73
N ALA A 8 -10.19 1.27 -2.66
CA ALA A 8 -10.58 1.57 -1.28
C ALA A 8 -10.48 3.08 -0.92
N VAL A 9 -9.49 3.78 -1.49
CA VAL A 9 -9.34 5.24 -1.35
C VAL A 9 -10.43 6.00 -2.12
N GLN A 10 -10.87 5.49 -3.29
CA GLN A 10 -11.96 6.11 -4.06
C GLN A 10 -13.32 5.94 -3.39
N ASP A 11 -13.53 4.83 -2.70
CA ASP A 11 -14.78 4.53 -1.96
C ASP A 11 -14.92 5.30 -0.63
N LYS A 12 -13.95 6.20 -0.29
CA LYS A 12 -13.93 7.05 0.91
C LYS A 12 -14.12 6.32 2.25
N ASN A 13 -13.76 5.05 2.32
CA ASN A 13 -13.99 4.23 3.50
C ASN A 13 -12.70 4.09 4.33
N ASN A 14 -12.58 4.92 5.37
CA ASN A 14 -11.35 5.11 6.14
C ASN A 14 -10.84 3.83 6.84
N ASP A 15 -11.73 2.99 7.35
CA ASP A 15 -11.34 1.75 8.02
C ASP A 15 -10.91 0.65 7.03
N ALA A 16 -11.59 0.58 5.88
CA ALA A 16 -11.21 -0.32 4.79
C ALA A 16 -9.85 0.07 4.19
N ALA A 17 -9.56 1.37 4.07
CA ALA A 17 -8.29 1.89 3.56
C ALA A 17 -7.11 1.55 4.49
N LYS A 18 -7.27 1.65 5.81
CA LYS A 18 -6.23 1.26 6.79
C LYS A 18 -5.94 -0.23 6.75
N THR A 19 -6.97 -1.06 6.62
CA THR A 19 -6.84 -2.51 6.57
C THR A 19 -6.14 -2.96 5.28
N THR A 20 -6.57 -2.43 4.13
CA THR A 20 -5.93 -2.72 2.84
C THR A 20 -4.51 -2.17 2.72
N LEU A 21 -4.17 -1.06 3.40
CA LEU A 21 -2.80 -0.57 3.49
C LEU A 21 -1.90 -1.57 4.23
N LYS A 22 -2.34 -2.12 5.38
CA LYS A 22 -1.56 -3.13 6.13
C LYS A 22 -1.31 -4.41 5.34
N GLU A 23 -2.30 -4.87 4.57
CA GLU A 23 -2.13 -6.02 3.69
C GLU A 23 -1.11 -5.72 2.58
N ALA A 24 -1.25 -4.55 1.94
CA ALA A 24 -0.35 -4.13 0.88
C ALA A 24 1.10 -3.94 1.36
N THR A 25 1.32 -3.43 2.59
CA THR A 25 2.67 -3.31 3.14
C THR A 25 3.29 -4.70 3.37
N SER A 26 2.52 -5.66 3.93
CA SER A 26 2.99 -7.03 4.15
C SER A 26 3.44 -7.70 2.85
N GLU A 27 2.67 -7.55 1.78
CA GLU A 27 2.99 -8.14 0.48
C GLU A 27 4.18 -7.46 -0.20
N LEU A 28 4.32 -6.13 -0.05
CA LEU A 28 5.50 -5.41 -0.54
C LEU A 28 6.76 -5.84 0.20
N HIS A 29 6.70 -6.07 1.51
CA HIS A 29 7.81 -6.62 2.26
C HIS A 29 8.17 -8.03 1.79
N LYS A 30 7.18 -8.90 1.56
CA LYS A 30 7.41 -10.24 0.99
C LYS A 30 8.05 -10.16 -0.40
N ALA A 31 7.67 -9.20 -1.23
CA ALA A 31 8.25 -8.99 -2.56
C ALA A 31 9.72 -8.54 -2.50
N VAL A 32 10.09 -7.74 -1.49
CA VAL A 32 11.49 -7.38 -1.22
C VAL A 32 12.29 -8.60 -0.76
N THR A 33 11.75 -9.42 0.15
CA THR A 33 12.41 -10.64 0.63
C THR A 33 12.65 -11.64 -0.51
N LYS A 34 11.72 -11.74 -1.47
CA LYS A 34 11.87 -12.58 -2.67
C LYS A 34 12.86 -12.02 -3.70
N GLY A 35 13.42 -10.82 -3.48
CA GLY A 35 14.35 -10.17 -4.41
C GLY A 35 13.71 -9.57 -5.67
N THR A 36 12.39 -9.66 -5.80
CA THR A 36 11.66 -9.11 -6.97
C THR A 36 11.65 -7.59 -7.00
N LEU A 37 11.83 -6.94 -5.84
CA LEU A 37 11.80 -5.49 -5.68
C LEU A 37 12.95 -5.02 -4.80
N HIS A 38 13.59 -3.93 -5.19
CA HIS A 38 14.55 -3.25 -4.34
C HIS A 38 13.85 -2.59 -3.14
N ARG A 39 14.47 -2.63 -1.96
CA ARG A 39 13.95 -2.05 -0.71
C ARG A 39 13.44 -0.62 -0.92
N ASN A 40 14.22 0.22 -1.61
CA ASN A 40 13.85 1.62 -1.87
C ASN A 40 12.60 1.76 -2.76
N THR A 41 12.37 0.85 -3.70
CA THR A 41 11.17 0.90 -4.54
C THR A 41 9.93 0.53 -3.74
N ALA A 42 10.01 -0.50 -2.88
CA ALA A 42 8.94 -0.83 -1.95
C ALA A 42 8.66 0.33 -0.98
N SER A 43 9.70 0.95 -0.40
CA SER A 43 9.55 2.12 0.50
C SER A 43 8.84 3.29 -0.19
N ARG A 44 9.21 3.63 -1.43
CA ARG A 44 8.53 4.69 -2.21
C ARG A 44 7.05 4.37 -2.42
N TRP A 45 6.72 3.12 -2.71
CA TRP A 45 5.34 2.70 -2.93
C TRP A 45 4.49 2.76 -1.65
N ILE A 46 5.04 2.31 -0.52
CA ILE A 46 4.39 2.41 0.80
C ILE A 46 4.10 3.88 1.14
N SER A 47 5.10 4.76 0.99
CA SER A 47 4.96 6.18 1.26
C SER A 47 3.86 6.84 0.40
N ARG A 48 3.85 6.54 -0.91
CA ARG A 48 2.81 7.06 -1.82
C ARG A 48 1.41 6.57 -1.46
N LEU A 49 1.26 5.31 -1.04
CA LEU A 49 -0.03 4.77 -0.63
C LEU A 49 -0.50 5.38 0.70
N ALA A 50 0.40 5.54 1.68
CA ALA A 50 0.08 6.17 2.95
C ALA A 50 -0.34 7.63 2.78
N ALA A 51 0.35 8.39 1.94
CA ALA A 51 -0.02 9.77 1.63
C ALA A 51 -1.43 9.86 1.04
N ARG A 52 -1.80 8.94 0.13
CA ARG A 52 -3.14 8.88 -0.48
C ARG A 52 -4.24 8.47 0.49
N VAL A 53 -3.94 7.63 1.47
CA VAL A 53 -4.91 7.27 2.53
C VAL A 53 -5.09 8.42 3.51
N ASN A 54 -4.04 9.16 3.84
CA ASN A 54 -4.13 10.32 4.75
C ASN A 54 -4.86 11.53 4.14
N THR A 55 -4.98 11.61 2.82
CA THR A 55 -5.75 12.68 2.15
C THR A 55 -7.25 12.44 2.11
N VAL A 56 -7.72 11.28 2.57
CA VAL A 56 -9.14 10.91 2.72
C VAL A 56 -9.54 11.06 4.18
#